data_AF-A0A2S5V155-F1
#
_entry.id   AF-A0A2S5V155-F1
#
_cell.length_a   1.000
_cell.length_b   1.000
_cell.length_c   1.000
_cell.angle_alpha   90.00
_cell.angle_beta   90.00
_cell.angle_gamma   90.00
#
_symmetry.space_group_name_H-M   'P 1'
#
loop_
_entity.id
_entity.type
_entity.pdbx_description
1 polymer ?
#
loop_
_entity_poly.entity_id
_entity_poly.type
_entity_poly.pdbx_seq_one_letter_code
_entity_poly.pdbx_strand_id
1 'polypeptide(L)'
;MTRRDWALLTVNPVSTQACIAAAGIVDPEIVVGALWSGGGFYVQQPSSRAELTFVQSTRIGSWPSLGSLLPAGYADRAESAGAAWWTEIHSNGWEPGRAELLLAGIARLSEGWVVPLGGGDGEFSPL
;
A
#
# COMPACT_ATOMS: atom_id res chain seq x y z
N MET A 1 -8.95 -0.81 -16.29
CA MET A 1 -8.65 0.13 -15.19
C MET A 1 -8.30 -0.70 -13.97
N THR A 2 -7.13 -0.49 -13.38
CA THR A 2 -6.71 -1.18 -12.14
C THR A 2 -7.37 -0.48 -10.95
N ARG A 3 -8.28 -1.20 -10.28
CA ARG A 3 -9.02 -0.76 -9.10
C ARG A 3 -8.04 -0.52 -7.95
N ARG A 4 -8.14 0.63 -7.26
CA ARG A 4 -7.40 0.88 -6.01
C ARG A 4 -8.10 0.12 -4.90
N ASP A 5 -7.37 -0.71 -4.18
CA ASP A 5 -7.96 -1.49 -3.09
C ASP A 5 -7.57 -0.89 -1.74
N TRP A 6 -6.30 -0.47 -1.60
CA TRP A 6 -5.78 0.13 -0.38
C TRP A 6 -4.77 1.25 -0.65
N ALA A 7 -4.50 2.02 0.40
CA ALA A 7 -3.29 2.82 0.50
C ALA A 7 -2.59 2.61 1.84
N LEU A 8 -1.28 2.86 1.84
CA LEU A 8 -0.48 3.00 3.05
C LEU A 8 -0.12 4.46 3.26
N LEU A 9 -0.40 4.93 4.48
CA LEU A 9 0.03 6.22 4.99
C LEU A 9 1.04 5.95 6.09
N THR A 10 2.29 6.39 5.88
CA THR A 10 3.46 5.90 6.63
C THR A 10 4.43 7.03 6.95
N VAL A 11 5.17 6.91 8.07
CA VAL A 11 6.24 7.85 8.45
C VAL A 11 7.48 7.64 7.57
N ASN A 12 7.79 6.40 7.22
CA ASN A 12 8.89 6.02 6.35
C ASN A 12 8.35 5.50 4.99
N PRO A 13 9.05 5.72 3.86
CA PRO A 13 8.62 5.17 2.59
C PRO A 13 8.59 3.63 2.66
N VAL A 14 7.61 3.02 2.00
CA VAL A 14 7.49 1.57 1.99
C VAL A 14 8.66 0.98 1.20
N SER A 15 9.38 0.07 1.83
CA SER A 15 10.60 -0.52 1.28
C SER A 15 10.41 -1.99 0.93
N THR A 16 11.19 -2.49 -0.02
CA THR A 16 11.25 -3.92 -0.36
C THR A 16 11.56 -4.77 0.89
N GLN A 17 12.40 -4.26 1.80
CA GLN A 17 12.73 -4.94 3.06
C GLN A 17 11.50 -5.12 3.95
N ALA A 18 10.66 -4.08 4.08
CA ALA A 18 9.42 -4.17 4.85
C ALA A 18 8.46 -5.19 4.22
N CYS A 19 8.39 -5.25 2.89
CA CYS A 19 7.57 -6.22 2.17
C CYS A 19 8.07 -7.65 2.37
N ILE A 20 9.38 -7.90 2.25
CA ILE A 20 9.97 -9.23 2.48
C ILE A 20 9.73 -9.69 3.93
N ALA A 21 9.96 -8.79 4.91
CA ALA A 21 9.78 -9.12 6.31
C ALA A 21 8.31 -9.44 6.65
N ALA A 22 7.36 -8.68 6.12
CA ALA A 22 5.93 -8.96 6.31
C ALA A 22 5.50 -10.24 5.57
N ALA A 23 5.99 -10.45 4.35
CA ALA A 23 5.73 -11.65 3.56
C ALA A 23 6.16 -12.92 4.29
N GLY A 24 7.37 -12.93 4.89
CA GLY A 24 7.90 -14.09 5.62
C GLY A 24 7.05 -14.53 6.83
N ILE A 25 6.17 -13.68 7.34
CA ILE A 25 5.21 -14.01 8.42
C ILE A 25 3.94 -14.65 7.84
N VAL A 26 3.50 -14.19 6.66
CA VAL A 26 2.24 -14.64 6.04
C VAL A 26 2.42 -15.95 5.29
N ASP A 27 3.44 -16.01 4.44
CA ASP A 27 3.76 -17.18 3.61
C ASP A 27 5.20 -17.01 3.08
N PRO A 28 6.14 -17.91 3.47
CA PRO A 28 7.55 -17.80 3.08
C PRO A 28 7.80 -18.00 1.57
N GLU A 29 6.82 -18.49 0.81
CA GLU A 29 6.92 -18.62 -0.65
C GLU A 29 6.60 -17.30 -1.39
N ILE A 30 6.08 -16.29 -0.69
CA ILE A 30 5.80 -14.99 -1.29
C ILE A 30 7.10 -14.35 -1.78
N VAL A 31 7.08 -13.89 -3.03
CA VAL A 31 8.20 -13.19 -3.66
C VAL A 31 7.92 -11.70 -3.74
N VAL A 32 8.98 -10.89 -3.57
CA VAL A 32 8.93 -9.44 -3.72
C VAL A 32 9.93 -9.03 -4.80
N GLY A 33 9.50 -8.20 -5.75
CA GLY A 33 10.35 -7.74 -6.85
C GLY A 33 10.06 -6.30 -7.24
N ALA A 34 11.03 -5.63 -7.86
CA ALA A 34 10.85 -4.27 -8.34
C ALA A 34 9.94 -4.25 -9.60
N LEU A 35 9.09 -3.24 -9.70
CA LEU A 35 8.41 -2.89 -10.94
C LEU A 35 9.32 -1.98 -11.77
N TRP A 36 9.09 -1.98 -13.08
CA TRP A 36 9.85 -1.27 -14.12
C TRP A 36 10.45 0.06 -13.66
N SER A 37 11.72 0.31 -14.00
CA SER A 37 12.42 1.59 -13.81
C SER A 37 12.28 2.25 -12.41
N GLY A 38 11.98 1.47 -11.37
CA GLY A 38 11.81 1.97 -10.00
C GLY A 38 10.43 2.57 -9.69
N GLY A 39 9.43 2.35 -10.54
CA GLY A 39 8.06 2.87 -10.35
C GLY A 39 7.27 2.21 -9.21
N GLY A 40 7.85 1.25 -8.51
CA GLY A 40 7.21 0.52 -7.42
C GLY A 40 7.78 -0.88 -7.23
N PHE A 41 6.98 -1.75 -6.62
CA PHE A 41 7.31 -3.16 -6.44
C PHE A 41 6.04 -4.01 -6.43
N TYR A 42 6.20 -5.29 -6.73
CA TYR A 42 5.13 -6.27 -6.60
C TYR A 42 5.43 -7.24 -5.47
N VAL A 43 4.37 -7.80 -4.90
CA VAL A 43 4.41 -8.90 -3.94
C VAL A 43 3.50 -9.99 -4.47
N GLN A 44 4.05 -11.16 -4.77
CA GLN A 44 3.33 -12.23 -5.45
C GLN A 44 3.39 -13.53 -4.66
N GLN A 45 2.27 -14.24 -4.58
CA GLN A 45 2.19 -15.60 -4.10
C GLN A 45 2.28 -16.57 -5.30
N PRO A 46 3.40 -17.31 -5.50
CA PRO A 46 3.62 -18.06 -6.73
C PRO A 46 2.60 -19.18 -6.99
N SER A 47 2.13 -19.84 -5.93
CA SER A 47 1.19 -20.97 -6.00
C SER A 47 -0.17 -20.58 -6.57
N SER A 48 -0.68 -19.40 -6.20
CA SER A 48 -1.96 -18.85 -6.65
C SER A 48 -1.83 -17.84 -7.80
N ARG A 49 -0.61 -17.33 -8.03
CA ARG A 49 -0.32 -16.15 -8.87
C ARG A 49 -1.02 -14.88 -8.38
N ALA A 50 -1.46 -14.84 -7.13
CA ALA A 50 -2.01 -13.65 -6.51
C ALA A 50 -0.91 -12.58 -6.40
N GLU A 51 -1.23 -11.33 -6.74
CA GLU A 51 -0.26 -10.24 -6.79
C GLU A 51 -0.81 -8.97 -6.15
N LEU A 52 0.02 -8.34 -5.32
CA LEU A 52 -0.14 -6.94 -4.90
C LEU A 52 0.87 -6.10 -5.66
N THR A 53 0.40 -5.05 -6.33
CA THR A 53 1.24 -4.03 -6.94
C THR A 53 1.23 -2.79 -6.06
N PHE A 54 2.43 -2.32 -5.68
CA PHE A 54 2.64 -1.11 -4.90
C PHE A 54 3.24 -0.05 -5.82
N VAL A 55 2.57 1.08 -5.93
CA VAL A 55 3.12 2.27 -6.61
C VAL A 55 4.21 2.88 -5.74
N GLN A 56 5.24 3.47 -6.33
CA GLN A 56 6.32 4.12 -5.58
C GLN A 56 5.78 5.07 -4.49
N SER A 57 6.31 4.92 -3.27
CA SER A 57 5.96 5.82 -2.17
C SER A 57 6.25 7.26 -2.53
N THR A 58 5.23 8.11 -2.42
CA THR A 58 5.32 9.53 -2.74
C THR A 58 5.20 10.35 -1.47
N ARG A 59 6.03 11.39 -1.34
CA ARG A 59 5.97 12.29 -0.20
C ARG A 59 4.70 13.12 -0.24
N ILE A 60 4.01 13.22 0.88
CA ILE A 60 2.80 14.01 1.03
C ILE A 60 3.18 15.49 1.02
N GLY A 61 2.78 16.20 -0.03
CA GLY A 61 3.00 17.66 -0.14
C GLY A 61 1.88 18.50 0.46
N SER A 62 0.68 17.94 0.60
CA SER A 62 -0.52 18.64 1.08
C SER A 62 -1.56 17.64 1.62
N TRP A 63 -1.89 17.73 2.90
CA TRP A 63 -2.93 16.91 3.54
C TRP A 63 -4.36 17.23 3.08
N PRO A 64 -4.75 18.51 2.87
CA PRO A 64 -6.07 18.82 2.33
C PRO A 64 -6.36 18.12 0.99
N SER A 65 -5.33 17.95 0.14
CA SER A 65 -5.44 17.26 -1.15
C SER A 65 -5.68 15.76 -1.01
N LEU A 66 -5.16 15.12 0.05
CA LEU A 66 -5.40 13.72 0.35
C LEU A 66 -6.75 13.49 1.03
N GLY A 67 -7.29 14.49 1.73
CA GLY A 67 -8.56 14.38 2.45
C GLY A 67 -9.75 13.97 1.56
N SER A 68 -9.73 14.32 0.27
CA SER A 68 -10.77 13.91 -0.69
C SER A 68 -10.61 12.46 -1.20
N LEU A 69 -9.43 11.88 -1.05
CA LEU A 69 -9.09 10.51 -1.46
C LEU A 69 -9.22 9.50 -0.32
N LEU A 70 -9.39 10.01 0.91
CA LEU A 70 -9.38 9.23 2.13
C LEU A 70 -10.77 9.19 2.77
N PRO A 71 -11.12 8.10 3.47
CA PRO A 71 -12.28 8.11 4.35
C PRO A 71 -12.19 9.24 5.38
N ALA A 72 -13.35 9.78 5.77
CA ALA A 72 -13.42 10.91 6.70
C ALA A 72 -12.60 10.66 7.99
N GLY A 73 -11.80 11.65 8.39
CA GLY A 73 -10.97 11.62 9.60
C GLY A 73 -9.63 10.87 9.48
N TYR A 74 -9.36 10.17 8.37
CA TYR A 74 -8.06 9.50 8.18
C TYR A 74 -6.93 10.48 7.92
N ALA A 75 -7.16 11.54 7.13
CA ALA A 75 -6.14 12.55 6.84
C ALA A 75 -5.64 13.23 8.13
N ASP A 76 -6.55 13.75 8.96
CA ASP A 76 -6.19 14.45 10.21
C ASP A 76 -5.46 13.54 11.20
N ARG A 77 -5.93 12.29 11.34
CA ARG A 77 -5.27 11.29 12.18
C ARG A 77 -3.88 10.99 11.66
N ALA A 78 -3.72 10.92 10.35
CA ALA A 78 -2.48 10.57 9.70
C ALA A 78 -1.42 11.66 9.79
N GLU A 79 -1.85 12.91 9.60
CA GLU A 79 -1.04 14.10 9.83
C GLU A 79 -0.58 14.18 11.29
N SER A 80 -1.50 13.99 12.24
CA SER A 80 -1.20 14.05 13.67
C SER A 80 -0.19 13.00 14.14
N ALA A 81 -0.18 11.84 13.47
CA ALA A 81 0.75 10.75 13.76
C ALA A 81 2.05 10.83 12.94
N GLY A 82 2.26 11.91 12.20
CA GLY A 82 3.53 12.21 11.52
C GLY A 82 3.77 11.43 10.24
N ALA A 83 2.73 10.85 9.63
CA ALA A 83 2.89 10.24 8.32
C ALA A 83 3.39 11.28 7.30
N ALA A 84 4.28 10.85 6.41
CA ALA A 84 4.89 11.72 5.41
C ALA A 84 4.83 11.09 4.01
N TRP A 85 4.40 9.82 3.90
CA TRP A 85 4.43 9.05 2.68
C TRP A 85 3.09 8.38 2.39
N TRP A 86 2.72 8.41 1.12
CA TRP A 86 1.56 7.76 0.54
C TRP A 86 2.01 6.67 -0.44
N THR A 87 1.40 5.50 -0.35
CA THR A 87 1.67 4.37 -1.26
C THR A 87 0.35 3.73 -1.68
N GLU A 88 0.05 3.71 -2.98
CA GLU A 88 -1.15 3.07 -3.52
C GLU A 88 -0.91 1.58 -3.76
N ILE A 89 -1.94 0.78 -3.52
CA ILE A 89 -1.89 -0.67 -3.67
C ILE A 89 -3.07 -1.17 -4.49
N HIS A 90 -2.73 -2.05 -5.44
CA HIS A 90 -3.67 -2.78 -6.28
C HIS A 90 -3.51 -4.28 -6.02
N SER A 91 -4.61 -5.01 -5.93
CA SER A 91 -4.60 -6.46 -5.77
C SER A 91 -5.20 -7.16 -6.97
N ASN A 92 -4.63 -8.33 -7.27
CA ASN A 92 -5.17 -9.28 -8.21
C ASN A 92 -5.10 -10.69 -7.60
N GLY A 93 -6.23 -11.36 -7.46
CA GLY A 93 -6.28 -12.78 -7.09
C GLY A 93 -5.97 -13.12 -5.62
N TRP A 94 -5.79 -12.14 -4.73
CA TRP A 94 -5.61 -12.43 -3.29
C TRP A 94 -6.91 -12.84 -2.61
N GLU A 95 -6.81 -13.84 -1.74
CA GLU A 95 -7.90 -14.23 -0.85
C GLU A 95 -8.18 -13.12 0.19
N PRO A 96 -9.46 -12.90 0.57
CA PRO A 96 -9.81 -11.98 1.63
C PRO A 96 -9.05 -12.29 2.93
N GLY A 97 -8.56 -11.25 3.60
CA GLY A 97 -7.86 -11.35 4.89
C GLY A 97 -6.35 -11.58 4.78
N ARG A 98 -5.86 -12.29 3.76
CA ARG A 98 -4.41 -12.52 3.58
C ARG A 98 -3.70 -11.25 3.10
N ALA A 99 -4.28 -10.53 2.14
CA ALA A 99 -3.73 -9.27 1.67
C ALA A 99 -3.70 -8.25 2.81
N GLU A 100 -4.78 -8.13 3.57
CA GLU A 100 -4.90 -7.20 4.70
C GLU A 100 -3.89 -7.50 5.80
N LEU A 101 -3.63 -8.78 6.09
CA LEU A 101 -2.60 -9.19 7.06
C LEU A 101 -1.20 -8.77 6.59
N LEU A 102 -0.87 -9.04 5.32
CA LEU A 102 0.39 -8.62 4.72
C LEU A 102 0.54 -7.09 4.77
N LEU A 103 -0.49 -6.36 4.36
CA LEU A 103 -0.50 -4.89 4.36
C LEU A 103 -0.38 -4.31 5.77
N ALA A 104 -1.03 -4.91 6.77
CA ALA A 104 -0.90 -4.50 8.16
C ALA A 104 0.54 -4.69 8.68
N GLY A 105 1.20 -5.79 8.30
CA GLY A 105 2.61 -6.03 8.61
C GLY A 105 3.53 -4.98 7.98
N ILE A 106 3.33 -4.67 6.71
CA ILE A 106 4.09 -3.63 5.99
C ILE A 106 3.87 -2.25 6.62
N ALA A 107 2.63 -1.89 6.92
CA ALA A 107 2.27 -0.64 7.56
C ALA A 107 2.96 -0.51 8.93
N ARG A 108 2.94 -1.58 9.75
CA ARG A 108 3.61 -1.60 11.05
C ARG A 108 5.12 -1.37 10.92
N LEU A 109 5.77 -2.04 9.97
CA LEU A 109 7.21 -1.91 9.72
C LEU A 109 7.60 -0.53 9.16
N SER A 110 6.63 0.19 8.59
CA SER A 110 6.81 1.53 8.02
C SER A 110 6.24 2.63 8.93
N GLU A 111 5.87 2.29 10.18
CA GLU A 111 5.24 3.18 11.16
C GLU A 111 4.00 3.89 10.59
N GLY A 112 3.02 3.12 10.13
CA GLY A 112 1.82 3.66 9.49
C GLY A 112 0.59 2.78 9.60
N TRP A 113 -0.40 3.09 8.76
CA TRP A 113 -1.68 2.37 8.69
C TRP A 113 -2.10 2.06 7.26
N VAL A 114 -2.90 1.00 7.15
CA VAL A 114 -3.62 0.62 5.94
C VAL A 114 -4.93 1.39 5.89
N VAL A 115 -5.24 1.97 4.74
CA VAL A 115 -6.52 2.63 4.46
C VAL A 115 -7.22 1.88 3.33
N PRO A 116 -8.43 1.34 3.55
CA PRO A 116 -9.23 0.82 2.44
C PRO A 116 -9.78 2.00 1.63
N LEU A 117 -9.54 2.01 0.32
CA LEU A 117 -9.99 3.09 -0.57
C LEU A 117 -11.36 2.82 -1.22
N GLY A 118 -11.89 1.61 -1.05
CA GLY A 118 -13.16 1.20 -1.64
C GLY A 118 -13.07 0.96 -3.15
N GLY A 119 -13.94 0.08 -3.66
CA GLY A 119 -14.06 -0.15 -5.10
C GLY A 119 -14.83 0.97 -5.79
N GLY A 120 -14.17 2.08 -6.07
CA GLY A 120 -14.70 3.15 -6.92
C GLY A 120 -13.93 3.21 -8.24
N ASP A 121 -14.60 3.71 -9.29
CA ASP A 121 -14.11 3.88 -10.67
C ASP A 121 -13.03 4.99 -10.80
N GLY A 122 -12.16 5.10 -9.79
CA GLY A 122 -11.29 6.25 -9.54
C GLY A 122 -10.39 6.58 -10.72
N GLU A 123 -10.62 7.75 -11.32
CA GLU A 123 -9.70 8.39 -12.23
C GLU A 123 -8.32 8.56 -11.58
N PHE A 124 -7.31 8.35 -12.41
CA PHE A 124 -5.92 8.66 -12.14
C PHE A 124 -5.79 10.18 -12.00
N SER A 125 -5.53 10.66 -10.78
CA SER A 125 -4.84 11.94 -10.63
C SER A 125 -3.40 11.61 -10.29
N PRO A 126 -2.45 11.79 -11.22
CA PRO A 126 -1.11 12.13 -10.78
C PRO A 126 -1.29 13.46 -10.02
N LEU A 127 -0.57 13.66 -8.94
CA LEU A 127 -0.37 15.04 -8.48
C LEU A 127 0.14 15.90 -9.65
#